data_AF-L7ZXW0-F1
#
_entry.id   AF-L7ZXW0-F1
#
_cell.length_a   1.000
_cell.length_b   1.000
_cell.length_c   1.000
_cell.angle_alpha   90.00
_cell.angle_beta   90.00
_cell.angle_gamma   90.00
#
_symmetry.space_group_name_H-M   'P 1'
#
loop_
_entity.id
_entity.type
_entity.pdbx_description
1 polymer ?
#
loop_
_entity_poly.entity_id
_entity_poly.type
_entity_poly.pdbx_seq_one_letter_code
_entity_poly.pdbx_strand_id
1 'polypeptide(L)'
;MANQTNSGNERVDLAYRRRKNAEDMRHQMIAFVLMILLTLIAFAAVGYEEFSHWFVVPFILLLAAVQVAFQLYYFMHMSHKGHEFPAMFIYGGVAVMLLLVWAFTTVIWW
;
A
#
# COMPACT_ATOMS: atom_id res chain seq x y z
N MET A 1 28.47 -22.36 24.37
CA MET A 1 28.87 -21.12 25.06
C MET A 1 27.96 -19.99 24.61
N ALA A 2 27.26 -19.34 25.54
CA ALA A 2 26.44 -18.16 25.24
C ALA A 2 27.35 -16.92 25.21
N ASN A 3 27.39 -16.21 24.09
CA ASN A 3 28.14 -14.96 23.98
C ASN A 3 27.22 -13.79 24.35
N GLN A 4 27.20 -13.44 25.64
CA GLN A 4 26.60 -12.22 26.17
C GLN A 4 27.56 -11.05 25.89
N THR A 5 27.41 -10.40 24.73
CA THR A 5 28.13 -9.16 24.44
C THR A 5 27.34 -7.94 24.94
N ASN A 6 27.82 -7.45 26.08
CA ASN A 6 27.97 -6.03 26.44
C ASN A 6 26.72 -5.12 26.49
N SER A 7 26.29 -4.91 27.74
CA SER A 7 25.44 -3.84 28.25
C SER A 7 26.00 -2.45 27.92
N GLY A 8 25.41 -1.79 26.92
CA GLY A 8 25.64 -0.40 26.56
C GLY A 8 24.37 0.43 26.70
N ASN A 9 23.81 0.51 27.91
CA ASN A 9 22.72 1.43 28.33
C ASN A 9 21.34 1.18 27.68
N GLU A 10 20.56 0.24 28.23
CA GLU A 10 19.18 -0.10 27.81
C GLU A 10 18.24 1.11 27.68
N ARG A 11 18.46 2.17 28.47
CA ARG A 11 17.60 3.37 28.44
C ARG A 11 17.76 4.19 27.17
N VAL A 12 18.96 4.27 26.58
CA VAL A 12 19.15 4.96 25.30
C VAL A 12 18.62 4.13 24.14
N ASP A 13 18.75 2.80 24.19
CA ASP A 13 18.15 1.91 23.18
C ASP A 13 16.62 1.96 23.21
N LEU A 14 16.00 1.98 24.41
CA LEU A 14 14.56 2.14 24.55
C LEU A 14 14.07 3.52 24.08
N ALA A 15 14.81 4.59 24.40
CA ALA A 15 14.48 5.94 23.94
C ALA A 15 14.63 6.08 22.40
N TYR A 16 15.66 5.45 21.83
CA TYR A 16 15.89 5.44 20.38
C TYR A 16 14.81 4.64 19.65
N ARG A 17 14.45 3.45 20.15
CA ARG A 17 13.35 2.63 19.61
C ARG A 17 11.99 3.34 19.69
N ARG A 18 11.70 4.05 20.78
CA ARG A 18 10.45 4.84 20.90
C ARG A 18 10.38 5.98 19.89
N ARG A 19 11.49 6.70 19.67
CA ARG A 19 11.55 7.78 18.66
C ARG A 19 11.37 7.22 17.25
N LYS A 20 12.06 6.13 16.92
CA LYS A 20 11.93 5.45 15.63
C LYS A 20 10.49 4.96 15.37
N ASN A 21 9.87 4.30 16.34
CA ASN A 21 8.49 3.85 16.23
C ASN A 21 7.50 5.01 16.05
N ALA A 22 7.76 6.16 16.70
CA ALA A 22 6.92 7.34 16.54
C ALA A 22 7.01 7.92 15.12
N GLU A 23 8.18 7.90 14.49
CA GLU A 23 8.34 8.31 13.09
C GLU A 23 7.63 7.35 12.13
N ASP A 24 7.72 6.04 12.37
CA ASP A 24 7.00 5.04 11.56
C ASP A 24 5.48 5.21 11.68
N MET A 25 4.97 5.52 12.88
CA MET A 25 3.54 5.78 13.10
C MET A 25 3.05 7.06 12.41
N ARG A 26 3.89 8.11 12.37
CA ARG A 26 3.55 9.37 11.68
C ARG A 26 3.42 9.15 10.18
N HIS A 27 4.32 8.36 9.59
CA HIS A 27 4.17 7.97 8.20
C HIS A 27 2.83 7.25 8.04
N GLN A 28 2.54 6.20 8.80
CA GLN A 28 1.30 5.44 8.64
C GLN A 28 0.03 6.32 8.70
N MET A 29 -0.01 7.31 9.60
CA MET A 29 -1.12 8.28 9.63
C MET A 29 -1.20 9.17 8.39
N ILE A 30 -0.08 9.67 7.86
CA ILE A 30 -0.08 10.52 6.66
C ILE A 30 -0.68 9.76 5.46
N ALA A 31 -0.29 8.50 5.25
CA ALA A 31 -0.90 7.71 4.18
C ALA A 31 -2.35 7.40 4.44
N PHE A 32 -2.71 7.05 5.67
CA PHE A 32 -4.10 6.77 6.00
C PHE A 32 -5.01 7.97 5.68
N VAL A 33 -4.58 9.18 6.04
CA VAL A 33 -5.29 10.42 5.71
C VAL A 33 -5.31 10.66 4.20
N LEU A 34 -4.19 10.44 3.50
CA LEU A 34 -4.09 10.62 2.05
C LEU A 34 -5.03 9.65 1.28
N MET A 35 -5.16 8.41 1.73
CA MET A 35 -6.12 7.41 1.19
C MET A 35 -7.55 7.91 1.31
N ILE A 36 -7.95 8.36 2.50
CA ILE A 36 -9.31 8.87 2.75
C ILE A 36 -9.60 10.10 1.89
N LEU A 37 -8.63 11.00 1.71
CA LEU A 37 -8.81 12.17 0.85
C LEU A 37 -9.01 11.77 -0.62
N LEU A 38 -8.15 10.89 -1.15
CA LEU A 38 -8.26 10.42 -2.53
C LEU A 38 -9.55 9.63 -2.78
N THR A 39 -10.06 8.85 -1.81
CA THR A 39 -11.35 8.14 -1.97
C THR A 39 -12.52 9.11 -1.90
N LEU A 40 -12.50 10.11 -1.02
CA LEU A 40 -13.52 11.16 -0.98
C LEU A 40 -13.59 11.94 -2.29
N ILE A 41 -12.44 12.26 -2.91
CA ILE A 41 -12.39 12.91 -4.23
C ILE A 41 -13.01 12.01 -5.30
N ALA A 42 -12.71 10.70 -5.27
CA ALA A 42 -13.32 9.75 -6.19
C ALA A 42 -14.85 9.71 -6.03
N PHE A 43 -15.36 9.58 -4.79
CA PHE A 43 -16.80 9.58 -4.52
C PHE A 43 -17.48 10.89 -4.91
N ALA A 44 -16.84 12.03 -4.65
CA ALA A 44 -17.34 13.33 -5.08
C ALA A 44 -17.44 13.37 -6.61
N ALA A 45 -16.40 12.95 -7.34
CA ALA A 45 -16.40 12.93 -8.80
C ALA A 45 -17.49 12.03 -9.41
N VAL A 46 -17.87 10.94 -8.74
CA VAL A 46 -19.00 10.08 -9.16
C VAL A 46 -20.35 10.67 -8.78
N GLY A 47 -20.45 11.34 -7.63
CA GLY A 47 -21.69 11.93 -7.14
C GLY A 47 -22.14 13.16 -7.93
N TYR A 48 -21.26 13.78 -8.71
CA TYR A 48 -21.64 14.83 -9.66
C TYR A 48 -22.21 14.21 -10.94
N GLU A 49 -23.54 14.18 -11.04
CA GLU A 49 -24.29 13.65 -12.20
C GLU A 49 -24.03 14.39 -13.53
N GLU A 50 -23.39 15.57 -13.49
CA GLU A 50 -23.05 16.34 -14.68
C GLU A 50 -21.98 15.67 -15.56
N PHE A 51 -21.23 14.70 -15.02
CA PHE A 51 -20.25 13.96 -15.79
C PHE A 51 -20.86 12.75 -16.50
N SER A 52 -20.63 12.66 -17.81
CA SER A 52 -21.05 11.49 -18.59
C SER A 52 -20.41 10.21 -18.05
N HIS A 53 -21.19 9.14 -17.93
CA HIS A 53 -20.72 7.81 -17.49
C HIS A 53 -19.47 7.33 -18.23
N TRP A 54 -19.35 7.68 -19.52
CA TRP A 54 -18.19 7.37 -20.35
C TRP A 54 -16.88 8.01 -19.89
N PHE A 55 -16.95 9.14 -19.19
CA PHE A 55 -15.79 9.82 -18.60
C PHE A 55 -15.54 9.37 -17.15
N VAL A 56 -16.62 9.19 -16.39
CA VAL A 56 -16.57 8.82 -14.97
C VAL A 56 -15.93 7.44 -14.76
N VAL A 57 -16.32 6.44 -15.56
CA VAL A 57 -15.81 5.07 -15.43
C VAL A 57 -14.29 4.96 -15.56
N PRO A 58 -13.64 5.43 -16.65
CA PRO A 58 -12.18 5.35 -16.76
C PRO A 58 -11.46 6.23 -15.72
N PHE A 59 -12.07 7.35 -15.32
CA PHE A 59 -11.51 8.23 -14.30
C PHE A 59 -11.43 7.57 -12.91
N ILE A 60 -12.51 6.92 -12.47
CA ILE A 60 -12.50 6.16 -11.20
C ILE A 60 -11.53 4.98 -11.30
N LEU A 61 -11.47 4.28 -12.44
CA LEU A 61 -10.59 3.14 -12.62
C LEU A 61 -9.11 3.54 -12.48
N LEU A 62 -8.74 4.71 -13.04
CA LEU A 62 -7.41 5.29 -12.87
C LEU A 62 -7.15 5.65 -11.40
N LEU A 63 -8.10 6.30 -10.74
CA LEU A 63 -7.99 6.60 -9.30
C LEU A 63 -7.86 5.32 -8.46
N ALA A 64 -8.59 4.25 -8.79
CA ALA A 64 -8.50 2.97 -8.12
C ALA A 64 -7.13 2.31 -8.31
N ALA A 65 -6.54 2.40 -9.51
CA ALA A 65 -5.18 1.93 -9.74
C ALA A 65 -4.15 2.73 -8.92
N VAL A 66 -4.29 4.06 -8.85
CA VAL A 66 -3.46 4.92 -7.99
C VAL A 66 -3.61 4.54 -6.52
N GLN A 67 -4.83 4.27 -6.06
CA GLN A 67 -5.10 3.80 -4.70
C GLN A 67 -4.39 2.49 -4.40
N VAL A 68 -4.49 1.48 -5.28
CA VAL A 68 -3.79 0.20 -5.11
C VAL A 68 -2.27 0.41 -5.09
N ALA A 69 -1.73 1.27 -5.95
CA ALA A 69 -0.30 1.58 -5.96
C ALA A 69 0.17 2.27 -4.67
N PHE A 70 -0.59 3.24 -4.16
CA PHE A 70 -0.29 3.90 -2.89
C PHE A 70 -0.43 2.95 -1.70
N GLN A 71 -1.45 2.09 -1.69
CA GLN A 71 -1.61 1.06 -0.68
C GLN A 71 -0.39 0.13 -0.70
N LEU A 72 0.06 -0.32 -1.87
CA LEU A 72 1.27 -1.13 -2.01
C LEU A 72 2.53 -0.38 -1.56
N TYR A 73 2.74 0.86 -2.00
CA TYR A 73 3.94 1.65 -1.70
C TYR A 73 4.06 2.02 -0.22
N TYR A 74 2.95 2.20 0.48
CA TYR A 74 2.95 2.68 1.85
C TYR A 74 2.81 1.57 2.90
N PHE A 75 2.01 0.54 2.60
CA PHE A 75 1.93 -0.66 3.46
C PHE A 75 3.26 -1.43 3.42
N MET A 76 3.99 -1.32 2.32
CA MET A 76 5.33 -1.88 2.15
C MET A 76 6.34 -0.73 2.31
N HIS A 77 6.73 -0.45 3.56
CA HIS A 77 7.76 0.51 3.97
C HIS A 77 9.11 0.25 3.24
N MET A 78 9.19 0.55 1.94
CA MET A 78 10.36 0.33 1.09
C MET A 78 11.45 1.40 1.27
N SER A 79 11.30 2.27 2.27
CA SER A 79 12.29 3.27 2.67
C SER A 79 13.44 2.67 3.50
N HIS A 80 13.31 1.45 4.05
CA HIS A 80 14.40 0.79 4.77
C HIS A 80 14.98 -0.40 3.99
N LYS A 81 16.25 -0.21 3.57
CA LYS A 81 17.17 -1.18 2.96
C LYS A 81 16.90 -2.64 3.37
N GLY A 82 16.59 -3.49 2.39
CA GLY A 82 16.75 -4.95 2.51
C GLY A 82 15.54 -5.86 2.24
N HIS A 83 14.46 -5.40 1.60
CA HIS A 83 13.26 -6.23 1.41
C HIS A 83 12.90 -6.44 -0.08
N GLU A 84 13.68 -7.27 -0.76
CA GLU A 84 13.37 -7.78 -2.11
C GLU A 84 12.25 -8.85 -2.09
N PHE A 85 12.08 -9.55 -0.96
CA PHE A 85 11.11 -10.63 -0.79
C PHE A 85 9.63 -10.17 -0.87
N PRO A 86 9.24 -9.07 -0.20
CA PRO A 86 7.88 -8.53 -0.33
C PRO A 86 7.55 -8.05 -1.75
N ALA A 87 8.51 -7.41 -2.44
CA ALA A 87 8.32 -7.00 -3.82
C ALA A 87 8.10 -8.21 -4.75
N MET A 88 8.88 -9.28 -4.57
CA MET A 88 8.72 -10.52 -5.33
C MET A 88 7.34 -11.17 -5.11
N PHE A 89 6.83 -11.19 -3.87
CA PHE A 89 5.49 -11.70 -3.56
C PHE A 89 4.37 -10.88 -4.21
N ILE A 90 4.57 -9.57 -4.36
CA ILE A 90 3.57 -8.66 -4.92
C ILE A 90 3.52 -8.80 -6.44
N TYR A 91 4.68 -8.83 -7.11
CA TYR A 91 4.74 -9.13 -8.54
C TYR A 91 4.18 -10.53 -8.84
N GLY A 92 4.48 -11.53 -8.01
CA GLY A 92 3.89 -12.86 -8.09
C GLY A 92 2.37 -12.86 -7.89
N GLY A 93 1.88 -12.14 -6.87
CA GLY A 93 0.45 -12.00 -6.60
C GLY A 93 -0.31 -11.33 -7.74
N VAL A 94 0.24 -10.26 -8.32
CA VAL A 94 -0.33 -9.58 -9.49
C VAL A 94 -0.35 -10.50 -10.71
N ALA A 95 0.73 -11.24 -10.97
CA ALA A 95 0.79 -12.20 -12.08
C ALA A 95 -0.27 -13.31 -11.92
N VAL A 96 -0.42 -13.88 -10.71
CA VAL A 96 -1.43 -14.88 -10.42
C VAL A 96 -2.85 -14.31 -10.55
N MET A 97 -3.11 -13.11 -10.05
CA MET A 97 -4.40 -12.42 -10.21
C MET A 97 -4.77 -12.23 -11.69
N LEU A 98 -3.82 -11.75 -12.51
CA LEU A 98 -4.04 -11.56 -13.95
C LEU A 98 -4.32 -12.88 -14.66
N LEU A 99 -3.53 -13.92 -14.37
CA LEU A 99 -3.74 -15.26 -14.94
C LEU A 99 -5.09 -15.84 -14.51
N LEU A 100 -5.49 -15.63 -13.25
CA LEU A 100 -6.75 -16.13 -12.72
C LEU A 100 -7.95 -15.44 -13.38
N VAL A 101 -7.95 -14.11 -13.45
CA VAL A 101 -9.01 -13.34 -14.14
C VAL A 101 -9.09 -13.74 -15.61
N TRP A 102 -7.94 -13.88 -16.28
CA TRP A 102 -7.90 -14.28 -17.68
C TRP A 102 -8.40 -15.72 -17.90
N ALA A 103 -8.03 -16.65 -17.03
CA ALA A 103 -8.54 -18.02 -17.06
C ALA A 103 -10.04 -18.07 -16.82
N PHE A 104 -10.57 -17.38 -15.80
CA PHE A 104 -12.01 -17.38 -15.53
C PHE A 104 -12.82 -16.69 -16.61
N THR A 105 -12.34 -15.58 -17.17
CA THR A 105 -13.02 -14.90 -18.29
C THR A 105 -13.03 -15.73 -19.58
N THR A 106 -11.98 -16.52 -19.84
CA THR A 106 -11.93 -17.41 -21.02
C THR A 106 -12.67 -18.73 -20.82
N VAL A 107 -12.69 -19.29 -19.61
CA VAL A 107 -13.32 -20.58 -19.29
C VAL A 107 -14.80 -20.46 -18.95
N ILE A 108 -15.26 -19.36 -18.31
CA ILE A 108 -16.68 -19.17 -17.99
C ILE A 108 -17.47 -18.63 -19.19
N TRP A 109 -16.82 -17.81 -20.04
CA TRP A 109 -17.50 -17.19 -21.19
C TRP A 109 -17.53 -18.12 -22.42
N TRP A 110 -16.89 -19.29 -22.35
CA TRP A 110 -17.01 -20.33 -23.36
C TRP A 110 -17.91 -21.45 -22.84
#